data_AF-A0A674BGZ5-F1
#
_entry.id   AF-A0A674BGZ5-F1
#
_cell.length_a   1.000
_cell.length_b   1.000
_cell.length_c   1.000
_cell.angle_alpha   90.00
_cell.angle_beta   90.00
_cell.angle_gamma   90.00
#
_symmetry.space_group_name_H-M   'P 1'
#
loop_
_entity.id
_entity.type
_entity.pdbx_description
1 polymer ?
#
loop_
_entity_poly.entity_id
_entity_poly.type
_entity_poly.pdbx_seq_one_letter_code
_entity_poly.pdbx_strand_id
1 'polypeptide(L)'
;MKILHVEEHGVSLEEVHEVTRFHAKILHPKFSLISVILRLLSLNVDVHCDVVLYMAVKRSTVISRLYLLLRNSSQKEAVQEREKGQLSQGYSEFLLSSPNGSLKLNNWFALKNPLSTSINPEKIQLLPADTTPSCCKMIMGNTGVDIEMELIGDDKRTVWRDMLRTDEYITETHSTSAVLGAGRPAESSLTGSAEQQLRSIRTEFVKQVSRPVLDVLLDGLLQHTVINQEEMESVKVIAERTEKARDIIDMVLRKGTESCSKMINLLGELDPCLCSLLQINSVGVPT
;
A
#
# COMPACT_ATOMS: atom_id res chain seq x y z
N MET A 1 -0.70 -6.77 46.45
CA MET A 1 -1.16 -6.38 45.10
C MET A 1 -2.66 -6.22 45.18
N LYS A 2 -3.23 -5.15 44.63
CA LYS A 2 -4.68 -4.98 44.55
C LYS A 2 -5.07 -5.01 43.07
N ILE A 3 -6.13 -5.71 42.75
CA ILE A 3 -6.69 -5.78 41.40
C ILE A 3 -7.95 -4.95 41.33
N LEU A 4 -8.24 -4.43 40.14
CA LEU A 4 -9.45 -3.68 39.90
C LEU A 4 -10.64 -4.64 39.83
N HIS A 5 -11.66 -4.43 40.65
CA HIS A 5 -12.90 -5.20 40.67
C HIS A 5 -14.07 -4.27 40.32
N VAL A 6 -14.94 -4.69 39.38
CA VAL A 6 -16.06 -3.87 38.91
C VAL A 6 -17.35 -4.38 39.54
N GLU A 7 -18.02 -3.51 40.30
CA GLU A 7 -19.26 -3.77 41.02
C GLU A 7 -20.44 -2.99 40.40
N GLU A 8 -21.66 -3.27 40.86
CA GLU A 8 -22.90 -2.72 40.28
C GLU A 8 -22.99 -1.20 40.34
N HIS A 9 -22.26 -0.58 41.26
CA HIS A 9 -22.33 0.84 41.54
C HIS A 9 -20.95 1.53 41.43
N GLY A 10 -19.95 0.87 40.84
CA GLY A 10 -18.64 1.47 40.64
C GLY A 10 -17.48 0.48 40.53
N VAL A 11 -16.28 0.97 40.80
CA VAL A 11 -15.04 0.19 40.75
C VAL A 11 -14.43 0.14 42.15
N SER A 12 -14.14 -1.06 42.64
CA SER A 12 -13.45 -1.31 43.90
C SER A 12 -12.07 -1.95 43.64
N LEU A 13 -11.22 -1.99 44.66
CA LEU A 13 -9.91 -2.63 44.60
C LEU A 13 -9.94 -3.86 45.49
N GLU A 14 -9.83 -5.05 44.89
CA GLU A 14 -9.81 -6.31 45.61
C GLU A 14 -8.36 -6.71 45.94
N GLU A 15 -8.13 -7.15 47.17
CA GLU A 15 -6.81 -7.55 47.63
C GLU A 15 -6.51 -8.99 47.20
N VAL A 16 -5.40 -9.16 46.49
CA VAL A 16 -4.97 -10.49 46.03
C VAL A 16 -4.35 -11.25 47.19
N HIS A 17 -4.85 -12.45 47.45
CA HIS A 17 -4.41 -13.26 48.58
C HIS A 17 -2.97 -13.75 48.45
N GLU A 18 -2.59 -14.20 47.26
CA GLU A 18 -1.23 -14.66 46.98
C GLU A 18 -0.81 -14.21 45.58
N VAL A 19 0.40 -13.65 45.45
CA VAL A 19 1.00 -13.33 44.15
C VAL A 19 2.28 -14.13 44.02
N THR A 20 2.30 -15.03 43.05
CA THR A 20 3.51 -15.71 42.57
C THR A 20 4.04 -14.99 41.34
N ARG A 21 5.24 -15.36 40.87
CA ARG A 21 5.84 -14.78 39.66
C ARG A 21 4.99 -14.93 38.38
N PHE A 22 4.02 -15.85 38.35
CA PHE A 22 3.18 -16.12 37.17
C PHE A 22 1.67 -16.06 37.44
N HIS A 23 1.22 -16.06 38.70
CA HIS A 23 -0.21 -16.15 39.03
C HIS A 23 -0.56 -15.34 40.27
N ALA A 24 -1.75 -14.74 40.24
CA ALA A 24 -2.42 -14.16 41.39
C ALA A 24 -3.55 -15.11 41.82
N LYS A 25 -3.60 -15.51 43.10
CA LYS A 25 -4.70 -16.30 43.66
C LYS A 25 -5.68 -15.39 44.39
N ILE A 26 -6.96 -15.56 44.07
CA ILE A 26 -8.09 -14.89 44.71
C ILE A 26 -8.90 -16.00 45.38
N LEU A 27 -9.04 -15.97 46.71
CA LEU A 27 -9.70 -17.05 47.46
C LEU A 27 -11.22 -17.03 47.32
N HIS A 28 -11.82 -15.84 47.17
CA HIS A 28 -13.26 -15.67 47.14
C HIS A 28 -13.68 -14.70 46.03
N PRO A 29 -13.46 -15.08 44.76
CA PRO A 29 -13.79 -14.19 43.67
C PRO A 29 -15.30 -13.93 43.66
N LYS A 30 -15.68 -12.68 43.92
CA LYS A 30 -17.08 -12.23 43.78
C LYS A 30 -17.27 -11.82 42.33
N PHE A 31 -17.60 -12.76 41.46
CA PHE A 31 -17.91 -12.39 40.09
C PHE A 31 -19.26 -11.66 40.05
N SER A 32 -19.20 -10.36 39.72
CA SER A 32 -20.41 -9.61 39.43
C SER A 32 -21.14 -10.23 38.24
N LEU A 33 -22.44 -10.49 38.40
CA LEU A 33 -23.31 -10.89 37.29
C LEU A 33 -23.41 -9.80 36.22
N ILE A 34 -22.95 -8.57 36.47
CA ILE A 34 -22.89 -7.50 35.47
C ILE A 34 -22.14 -7.95 34.22
N SER A 35 -21.03 -8.69 34.36
CA SER A 35 -20.30 -9.20 33.19
C SER A 35 -21.17 -10.14 32.34
N VAL A 36 -22.06 -10.89 32.97
CA VAL A 36 -23.04 -11.78 32.32
C VAL A 36 -24.26 -10.99 31.82
N ILE A 37 -24.71 -9.97 32.55
CA ILE A 37 -25.86 -9.10 32.23
C ILE A 37 -25.51 -8.16 31.07
N LEU A 38 -24.31 -7.56 31.04
CA LEU A 38 -23.77 -6.80 29.90
C LEU A 38 -23.72 -7.67 28.64
N ARG A 39 -23.39 -8.96 28.80
CA ARG A 39 -23.39 -9.95 27.72
C ARG A 39 -24.80 -10.28 27.21
N LEU A 40 -25.80 -10.24 28.09
CA LEU A 40 -27.21 -10.56 27.79
C LEU A 40 -28.03 -9.36 27.30
N LEU A 41 -27.64 -8.12 27.62
CA LEU A 41 -28.47 -6.93 27.40
C LEU A 41 -28.14 -6.11 26.13
N SER A 42 -27.21 -6.55 25.26
CA SER A 42 -26.87 -5.83 24.02
C SER A 42 -26.69 -4.31 24.22
N LEU A 43 -26.08 -3.91 25.33
CA LEU A 43 -26.04 -2.51 25.74
C LEU A 43 -25.27 -1.64 24.73
N ASN A 44 -25.82 -0.45 24.47
CA ASN A 44 -25.24 0.65 23.68
C ASN A 44 -24.00 1.22 24.41
N VAL A 45 -22.92 0.44 24.45
CA VAL A 45 -21.65 0.84 25.07
C VAL A 45 -20.76 1.46 24.00
N ASP A 46 -20.14 2.56 24.37
CA ASP A 46 -19.12 3.22 23.55
C ASP A 46 -17.79 2.47 23.69
N VAL A 47 -17.25 2.00 22.56
CA VAL A 47 -16.07 1.14 22.48
C VAL A 47 -15.09 1.68 21.44
N HIS A 48 -13.79 1.46 21.64
CA HIS A 48 -12.79 1.76 20.62
C HIS A 48 -12.59 0.58 19.69
N CYS A 49 -12.50 0.88 18.39
CA CYS A 49 -12.25 -0.09 17.35
C CYS A 49 -11.10 0.37 16.45
N ASP A 50 -10.52 -0.59 15.74
CA ASP A 50 -9.58 -0.36 14.65
C ASP A 50 -10.28 -0.64 13.31
N VAL A 51 -9.88 0.11 12.29
CA VAL A 51 -10.33 -0.08 10.91
C VAL A 51 -9.20 -0.74 10.15
N VAL A 52 -9.44 -1.95 9.66
CA VAL A 52 -8.44 -2.74 8.92
C VAL A 52 -8.94 -2.92 7.49
N LEU A 53 -8.05 -2.67 6.54
CA LEU A 53 -8.33 -2.76 5.12
C LEU A 53 -7.44 -3.83 4.48
N TYR A 54 -8.05 -4.81 3.83
CA TYR A 54 -7.34 -5.69 2.90
C TYR A 54 -7.65 -5.25 1.49
N MET A 55 -6.64 -5.03 0.66
CA MET A 55 -6.84 -4.49 -0.68
C MET A 55 -5.97 -5.18 -1.72
N ALA A 56 -6.55 -5.45 -2.89
CA ALA A 56 -5.85 -5.94 -4.06
C ALA A 56 -6.02 -4.96 -5.22
N VAL A 57 -4.87 -4.57 -5.80
CA VAL A 57 -4.80 -3.71 -6.98
C VAL A 57 -4.63 -4.59 -8.21
N LYS A 58 -5.55 -4.45 -9.17
CA LYS A 58 -5.48 -5.10 -10.48
C LYS A 58 -5.35 -4.06 -11.58
N ARG A 59 -5.05 -4.52 -12.80
CA ARG A 59 -4.82 -3.64 -13.98
C ARG A 59 -5.88 -2.54 -14.15
N SER A 60 -7.16 -2.85 -13.96
CA SER A 60 -8.27 -1.92 -14.16
C SER A 60 -9.18 -1.74 -12.94
N THR A 61 -8.92 -2.45 -11.84
CA THR A 61 -9.85 -2.52 -10.71
C THR A 61 -9.10 -2.61 -9.40
N VAL A 62 -9.56 -1.89 -8.40
CA VAL A 62 -9.15 -2.06 -7.00
C VAL A 62 -10.29 -2.73 -6.26
N ILE A 63 -9.96 -3.79 -5.52
CA ILE A 63 -10.91 -4.53 -4.70
C ILE A 63 -10.42 -4.45 -3.26
N SER A 64 -11.27 -3.96 -2.36
CA SER A 64 -10.95 -3.90 -0.94
C SER A 64 -12.00 -4.57 -0.06
N ARG A 65 -11.57 -4.96 1.14
CA ARG A 65 -12.36 -5.58 2.20
C ARG A 65 -12.04 -4.85 3.49
N LEU A 66 -12.99 -4.10 4.00
CA LEU A 66 -12.84 -3.29 5.21
C LEU A 66 -13.53 -3.97 6.38
N TYR A 67 -12.82 -4.02 7.51
CA TYR A 67 -13.24 -4.64 8.75
C TYR A 67 -13.24 -3.62 9.89
N LEU A 68 -14.26 -3.71 10.75
CA LEU A 68 -14.30 -3.00 12.04
C LEU A 68 -14.00 -3.99 13.15
N LEU A 69 -12.90 -3.78 13.87
CA LEU A 69 -12.41 -4.71 14.89
C LEU A 69 -12.39 -4.04 16.26
N LEU A 70 -12.96 -4.66 17.28
CA LEU A 70 -12.80 -4.18 18.65
C LEU A 70 -11.35 -4.28 19.08
N ARG A 71 -10.82 -3.20 19.68
CA ARG A 71 -9.44 -3.22 20.21
C ARG A 71 -9.30 -4.28 21.30
N ASN A 72 -8.13 -4.90 21.35
CA ASN A 72 -7.78 -5.95 22.32
C ASN A 72 -8.73 -7.16 22.31
N SER A 73 -9.33 -7.47 21.15
CA SER A 73 -10.17 -8.66 20.96
C SER A 73 -9.49 -9.69 20.06
N SER A 74 -9.95 -10.94 20.10
CA SER A 74 -9.49 -12.03 19.22
C SER A 74 -9.95 -11.87 17.75
N GLN A 75 -10.63 -10.77 17.44
CA GLN A 75 -11.18 -10.50 16.11
C GLN A 75 -10.09 -10.27 15.08
N LYS A 76 -8.96 -9.68 15.48
CA LYS A 76 -7.85 -9.42 14.56
C LYS A 76 -7.22 -10.72 14.07
N GLU A 77 -6.95 -11.65 14.98
CA GLU A 77 -6.40 -12.97 14.65
C GLU A 77 -7.39 -13.75 13.77
N ALA A 78 -8.69 -13.69 14.07
CA ALA A 78 -9.72 -14.34 13.26
C ALA A 78 -9.78 -13.80 11.82
N VAL A 79 -9.62 -12.48 11.64
CA VAL A 79 -9.59 -11.85 10.31
C VAL A 79 -8.29 -12.17 9.58
N GLN A 80 -7.15 -12.18 10.25
CA GLN A 80 -5.87 -12.54 9.66
C GLN A 80 -5.86 -13.99 9.14
N GLU A 81 -6.39 -14.95 9.91
CA GLU A 81 -6.53 -16.33 9.46
C GLU A 81 -7.50 -16.46 8.28
N ARG A 82 -8.59 -15.66 8.25
CA ARG A 82 -9.54 -15.63 7.14
C ARG A 82 -8.91 -15.09 5.85
N GLU A 83 -8.14 -14.02 5.94
CA GLU A 83 -7.57 -13.32 4.78
C GLU A 83 -6.25 -13.94 4.31
N LYS A 84 -5.67 -14.87 5.06
CA LYS A 84 -4.43 -15.59 4.71
C LYS A 84 -4.39 -16.12 3.28
N GLY A 85 -5.49 -16.72 2.81
CA GLY A 85 -5.59 -17.23 1.44
C GLY A 85 -5.68 -16.12 0.38
N GLN A 86 -6.21 -14.94 0.73
CA GLN A 86 -6.30 -13.78 -0.15
C GLN A 86 -4.97 -13.04 -0.24
N LEU A 87 -4.16 -13.01 0.83
CA LEU A 87 -2.81 -12.44 0.81
C LEU A 87 -1.94 -13.12 -0.25
N SER A 88 -2.01 -14.45 -0.37
CA SER A 88 -1.33 -15.20 -1.43
C SER A 88 -1.85 -14.91 -2.85
N GLN A 89 -3.02 -14.28 -2.97
CA GLN A 89 -3.63 -13.88 -4.25
C GLN A 89 -3.40 -12.40 -4.59
N GLY A 90 -2.52 -11.72 -3.85
CA GLY A 90 -2.12 -10.33 -4.11
C GLY A 90 -2.92 -9.28 -3.35
N TYR A 91 -3.56 -9.65 -2.23
CA TYR A 91 -4.07 -8.67 -1.27
C TYR A 91 -2.95 -8.21 -0.33
N SER A 92 -2.99 -6.94 0.06
CA SER A 92 -2.15 -6.33 1.08
C SER A 92 -3.01 -5.83 2.23
N GLU A 93 -2.52 -6.00 3.46
CA GLU A 93 -3.17 -5.46 4.67
C GLU A 93 -2.68 -4.04 4.93
N PHE A 94 -3.62 -3.14 5.17
CA PHE A 94 -3.39 -1.76 5.56
C PHE A 94 -4.10 -1.50 6.89
N LEU A 95 -3.35 -1.03 7.87
CA LEU A 95 -3.91 -0.54 9.13
C LEU A 95 -4.19 0.95 8.96
N LEU A 96 -5.47 1.31 8.92
CA LEU A 96 -5.88 2.71 8.82
C LEU A 96 -5.92 3.35 10.22
N SER A 97 -6.02 4.67 10.26
CA SER A 97 -6.24 5.40 11.50
C SER A 97 -7.50 4.88 12.21
N SER A 98 -7.46 4.81 13.54
CA SER A 98 -8.66 4.49 14.30
C SER A 98 -9.62 5.69 14.33
N PRO A 99 -10.92 5.48 14.52
CA PRO A 99 -11.87 6.57 14.76
C PRO A 99 -11.42 7.48 15.91
N ASN A 100 -11.57 8.80 15.72
CA ASN A 100 -11.14 9.81 16.70
C ASN A 100 -11.87 9.69 18.06
N GLY A 101 -13.00 8.99 18.10
CA GLY A 101 -13.78 8.72 19.30
C GLY A 101 -14.21 7.26 19.40
N SER A 102 -14.83 6.92 20.52
CA SER A 102 -15.51 5.64 20.68
C SER A 102 -16.74 5.54 19.80
N LEU A 103 -17.02 4.35 19.29
CA LEU A 103 -18.21 4.03 18.52
C LEU A 103 -19.15 3.16 19.34
N LYS A 104 -20.45 3.27 19.09
CA LYS A 104 -21.45 2.44 19.77
C LYS A 104 -21.37 1.00 19.28
N LEU A 105 -21.25 0.07 20.22
CA LEU A 105 -21.34 -1.35 19.95
C LEU A 105 -22.74 -1.71 19.42
N ASN A 106 -22.81 -2.66 18.50
CA ASN A 106 -24.02 -3.10 17.79
C ASN A 106 -24.69 -2.03 16.90
N ASN A 107 -24.05 -0.89 16.64
CA ASN A 107 -24.55 0.08 15.66
C ASN A 107 -24.07 -0.22 14.24
N TRP A 108 -24.83 0.28 13.27
CA TRP A 108 -24.54 0.16 11.85
C TRP A 108 -23.79 1.39 11.33
N PHE A 109 -22.86 1.13 10.42
CA PHE A 109 -22.01 2.13 9.78
C PHE A 109 -21.99 1.89 8.27
N ALA A 110 -22.19 2.94 7.49
CA ALA A 110 -22.05 2.90 6.04
C ALA A 110 -20.64 3.34 5.64
N LEU A 111 -19.99 2.58 4.75
CA LEU A 111 -18.76 3.02 4.09
C LEU A 111 -19.13 3.91 2.91
N LYS A 112 -18.53 5.09 2.83
CA LYS A 112 -18.61 5.97 1.67
C LYS A 112 -17.24 6.13 1.03
N ASN A 113 -17.24 6.09 -0.28
CA ASN A 113 -16.10 6.42 -1.12
C ASN A 113 -16.63 6.97 -2.47
N PRO A 114 -16.22 8.18 -2.89
CA PRO A 114 -16.77 8.84 -4.08
C PRO A 114 -16.36 8.16 -5.39
N LEU A 115 -15.29 7.38 -5.39
CA LEU A 115 -14.76 6.66 -6.55
C LEU A 115 -15.27 5.22 -6.64
N SER A 116 -16.02 4.76 -5.63
CA SER A 116 -16.53 3.40 -5.56
C SER A 116 -17.59 3.17 -6.64
N THR A 117 -17.45 2.05 -7.33
CA THR A 117 -18.48 1.55 -8.26
C THR A 117 -19.47 0.66 -7.53
N SER A 118 -19.04 -0.02 -6.46
CA SER A 118 -19.89 -0.89 -5.65
C SER A 118 -19.34 -1.02 -4.23
N ILE A 119 -20.25 -1.01 -3.25
CA ILE A 119 -19.97 -1.35 -1.85
C ILE A 119 -21.03 -2.38 -1.41
N ASN A 120 -20.60 -3.52 -0.87
CA ASN A 120 -21.51 -4.58 -0.42
C ASN A 120 -20.99 -5.30 0.84
N PRO A 121 -21.79 -5.40 1.92
CA PRO A 121 -23.07 -4.71 2.13
C PRO A 121 -22.90 -3.20 2.26
N GLU A 122 -23.97 -2.43 2.02
CA GLU A 122 -23.96 -0.96 2.15
C GLU A 122 -23.68 -0.49 3.57
N LYS A 123 -24.05 -1.31 4.57
CA LYS A 123 -23.80 -1.06 5.98
C LYS A 123 -23.21 -2.30 6.65
N ILE A 124 -22.31 -2.06 7.59
CA ILE A 124 -21.71 -3.08 8.46
C ILE A 124 -21.88 -2.70 9.92
N GLN A 125 -21.94 -3.70 10.79
CA GLN A 125 -22.17 -3.50 12.22
C GLN A 125 -20.87 -3.64 13.01
N LEU A 126 -20.67 -2.82 14.04
CA LEU A 126 -19.59 -3.03 15.01
C LEU A 126 -20.03 -4.11 16.01
N LEU A 127 -19.47 -5.31 15.90
CA LEU A 127 -19.95 -6.49 16.63
C LEU A 127 -19.08 -6.83 17.86
N PRO A 128 -19.64 -7.52 18.88
CA PRO A 128 -18.94 -7.92 20.09
C PRO A 128 -17.72 -8.83 19.85
N ALA A 129 -16.77 -8.83 20.79
CA ALA A 129 -15.45 -9.46 20.65
C ALA A 129 -15.48 -10.97 20.36
N ASP A 130 -16.54 -11.66 20.79
CA ASP A 130 -16.76 -13.11 20.60
C ASP A 130 -17.48 -13.46 19.29
N THR A 131 -17.69 -12.49 18.41
CA THR A 131 -18.35 -12.68 17.11
C THR A 131 -17.39 -12.51 15.94
N THR A 132 -17.74 -13.09 14.80
CA THR A 132 -17.03 -12.83 13.54
C THR A 132 -17.25 -11.37 13.11
N PRO A 133 -16.18 -10.59 12.89
CA PRO A 133 -16.31 -9.19 12.50
C PRO A 133 -17.07 -9.00 11.18
N SER A 134 -17.82 -7.91 11.12
CA SER A 134 -18.45 -7.47 9.88
C SER A 134 -17.40 -7.03 8.86
N CYS A 135 -17.71 -7.25 7.58
CA CYS A 135 -16.84 -6.91 6.46
C CYS A 135 -17.68 -6.27 5.35
N CYS A 136 -17.21 -5.16 4.79
CA CYS A 136 -17.74 -4.65 3.52
C CYS A 136 -16.68 -4.78 2.43
N LYS A 137 -17.14 -5.22 1.26
CA LYS A 137 -16.33 -5.28 0.05
C LYS A 137 -16.61 -4.05 -0.78
N MET A 138 -15.56 -3.31 -1.12
CA MET A 138 -15.63 -2.17 -2.04
C MET A 138 -14.89 -2.52 -3.34
N ILE A 139 -15.45 -2.06 -4.46
CA ILE A 139 -14.86 -2.17 -5.79
C ILE A 139 -14.84 -0.78 -6.42
N MET A 140 -13.71 -0.41 -7.01
CA MET A 140 -13.55 0.83 -7.75
C MET A 140 -12.63 0.63 -8.96
N GLY A 141 -12.65 1.58 -9.90
CA GLY A 141 -11.67 1.62 -10.99
C GLY A 141 -10.25 1.86 -10.44
N ASN A 142 -9.25 1.23 -11.06
CA ASN A 142 -7.85 1.56 -10.75
C ASN A 142 -7.44 2.85 -11.48
N THR A 143 -7.70 3.99 -10.85
CA THR A 143 -7.43 5.32 -11.41
C THR A 143 -6.07 5.90 -10.99
N GLY A 144 -5.35 5.24 -10.08
CA GLY A 144 -4.06 5.73 -9.57
C GLY A 144 -4.17 7.06 -8.82
N VAL A 145 -5.26 7.28 -8.10
CA VAL A 145 -5.51 8.48 -7.28
C VAL A 145 -5.77 8.06 -5.84
N ASP A 146 -5.49 8.96 -4.90
CA ASP A 146 -5.68 8.71 -3.47
C ASP A 146 -7.11 8.26 -3.14
N ILE A 147 -7.21 7.29 -2.24
CA ILE A 147 -8.47 6.64 -1.89
C ILE A 147 -8.96 7.22 -0.56
N GLU A 148 -9.92 8.13 -0.64
CA GLU A 148 -10.63 8.64 0.53
C GLU A 148 -11.73 7.67 0.98
N MET A 149 -11.79 7.38 2.28
CA MET A 149 -12.80 6.52 2.87
C MET A 149 -13.44 7.20 4.07
N GLU A 150 -14.76 7.11 4.17
CA GLU A 150 -15.52 7.62 5.31
C GLU A 150 -16.44 6.55 5.89
N LEU A 151 -16.53 6.51 7.22
CA LEU A 151 -17.56 5.75 7.92
C LEU A 151 -18.63 6.72 8.41
N ILE A 152 -19.87 6.43 8.06
CA ILE A 152 -21.04 7.23 8.40
C ILE A 152 -21.90 6.45 9.38
N GLY A 153 -22.18 7.05 10.53
CA GLY A 153 -23.12 6.49 11.50
C GLY A 153 -24.57 6.56 11.02
N ASP A 154 -25.48 5.85 11.71
CA ASP A 154 -26.91 5.90 11.40
C ASP A 154 -27.53 7.29 11.54
N ASP A 155 -26.92 8.17 12.34
CA ASP A 155 -27.28 9.58 12.47
C ASP A 155 -26.81 10.46 11.28
N LYS A 156 -26.23 9.83 10.26
CA LYS A 156 -25.68 10.42 9.03
C LYS A 156 -24.45 11.29 9.25
N ARG A 157 -23.82 11.25 10.43
CA ARG A 157 -22.58 11.96 10.70
C ARG A 157 -21.38 11.11 10.30
N THR A 158 -20.34 11.75 9.76
CA THR A 158 -19.05 11.11 9.56
C THR A 158 -18.40 10.86 10.92
N VAL A 159 -18.19 9.59 11.25
CA VAL A 159 -17.58 9.16 12.52
C VAL A 159 -16.09 8.83 12.37
N TRP A 160 -15.65 8.60 11.14
CA TRP A 160 -14.26 8.38 10.78
C TRP A 160 -14.04 8.72 9.31
N ARG A 161 -12.87 9.26 9.01
CA ARG A 161 -12.39 9.57 7.66
C ARG A 161 -10.90 9.27 7.61
N ASP A 162 -10.46 8.66 6.53
CA ASP A 162 -9.04 8.47 6.26
C ASP A 162 -8.77 8.53 4.75
N MET A 163 -7.50 8.71 4.40
CA MET A 163 -7.01 8.82 3.05
C MET A 163 -5.83 7.88 2.87
N LEU A 164 -6.01 6.87 2.02
CA LEU A 164 -4.94 5.96 1.65
C LEU A 164 -4.25 6.51 0.40
N ARG A 165 -2.97 6.86 0.52
CA ARG A 165 -2.24 7.49 -0.59
C ARG A 165 -1.83 6.49 -1.64
N THR A 166 -1.75 6.98 -2.87
CA THR A 166 -1.41 6.18 -4.05
C THR A 166 -0.09 5.42 -3.92
N ASP A 167 0.93 6.04 -3.33
CA ASP A 167 2.26 5.46 -3.10
C ASP A 167 2.25 4.34 -2.04
N GLU A 168 1.26 4.29 -1.16
CA GLU A 168 1.16 3.26 -0.13
C GLU A 168 0.67 1.93 -0.69
N TYR A 169 -0.21 1.96 -1.69
CA TYR A 169 -0.86 0.74 -2.19
C TYR A 169 -0.54 0.38 -3.63
N ILE A 170 0.03 1.29 -4.42
CA ILE A 170 0.71 0.92 -5.65
C ILE A 170 2.06 0.36 -5.25
N THR A 171 2.12 -0.95 -5.09
CA THR A 171 3.39 -1.66 -4.99
C THR A 171 4.03 -1.65 -6.37
N GLU A 172 5.08 -0.86 -6.55
CA GLU A 172 6.02 -1.04 -7.65
C GLU A 172 6.49 -2.49 -7.62
N THR A 173 5.96 -3.33 -8.51
CA THR A 173 6.43 -4.70 -8.68
C THR A 173 7.80 -4.68 -9.34
N HIS A 174 8.84 -4.40 -8.55
CA HIS A 174 10.20 -4.80 -8.86
C HIS A 174 10.79 -5.51 -7.64
N SER A 175 10.81 -6.84 -7.71
CA SER A 175 11.51 -7.70 -6.77
C SER A 175 13.00 -7.35 -6.74
N THR A 176 13.40 -6.64 -5.70
CA THR A 176 14.81 -6.36 -5.39
C THR A 176 15.45 -7.63 -4.82
N SER A 177 16.33 -8.26 -5.59
CA SER A 177 17.35 -9.15 -5.05
C SER A 177 18.29 -8.30 -4.19
N ALA A 178 18.27 -8.56 -2.89
CA ALA A 178 19.07 -7.87 -1.90
C ALA A 178 20.56 -8.17 -2.05
N VAL A 179 21.36 -7.15 -2.30
CA VAL A 179 22.65 -6.96 -1.63
C VAL A 179 22.84 -5.46 -1.44
N LEU A 180 22.59 -4.96 -0.22
CA LEU A 180 23.15 -3.68 0.22
C LEU A 180 23.75 -3.87 1.61
N GLY A 181 25.08 -3.81 1.64
CA GLY A 181 25.81 -3.37 2.81
C GLY A 181 25.80 -1.83 2.87
N ALA A 182 25.43 -1.34 4.05
CA ALA A 182 25.88 -0.12 4.72
C ALA A 182 25.60 1.28 4.11
N GLY A 183 24.88 2.10 4.90
CA GLY A 183 25.09 3.55 4.99
C GLY A 183 23.85 4.44 4.85
N ARG A 184 23.23 4.82 5.98
CA ARG A 184 22.39 6.04 6.12
C ARG A 184 23.31 7.29 6.19
N PRO A 185 22.81 8.56 6.23
CA PRO A 185 21.47 9.09 5.88
C PRO A 185 21.54 10.39 5.03
N ALA A 186 20.47 10.75 4.31
CA ALA A 186 20.08 12.16 4.11
C ALA A 186 18.70 12.25 3.43
N GLU A 187 17.79 12.98 4.05
CA GLU A 187 16.61 13.54 3.40
C GLU A 187 17.06 14.62 2.39
N SER A 188 16.65 14.53 1.13
CA SER A 188 16.36 15.70 0.26
C SER A 188 15.85 15.25 -1.12
N SER A 189 14.66 15.74 -1.45
CA SER A 189 14.14 16.09 -2.78
C SER A 189 14.83 15.51 -4.01
N LEU A 190 14.31 14.45 -4.62
CA LEU A 190 14.61 14.12 -6.02
C LEU A 190 13.40 13.45 -6.69
N THR A 191 12.68 14.22 -7.52
CA THR A 191 12.27 13.75 -8.84
C THR A 191 13.38 12.86 -9.39
N GLY A 192 13.10 11.57 -9.59
CA GLY A 192 14.11 10.60 -10.00
C GLY A 192 14.87 11.10 -11.21
N SER A 193 16.19 11.22 -11.09
CA SER A 193 17.07 11.74 -12.13
C SER A 193 16.91 10.90 -13.42
N ALA A 194 17.02 11.52 -14.61
CA ALA A 194 16.95 10.81 -15.89
C ALA A 194 17.90 9.60 -15.98
N GLU A 195 19.02 9.66 -15.27
CA GLU A 195 19.96 8.55 -15.12
C GLU A 195 19.37 7.37 -14.32
N GLN A 196 18.61 7.64 -13.26
CA GLN A 196 17.92 6.61 -12.48
C GLN A 196 16.81 5.93 -13.30
N GLN A 197 16.10 6.68 -14.13
CA GLN A 197 15.12 6.12 -15.08
C GLN A 197 15.78 5.23 -16.13
N LEU A 198 16.88 5.66 -16.77
CA LEU A 198 17.59 4.80 -17.73
C LEU A 198 18.18 3.55 -17.07
N ARG A 199 18.70 3.67 -15.84
CA ARG A 199 19.20 2.52 -15.07
C ARG A 199 18.10 1.51 -14.75
N SER A 200 16.90 1.99 -14.38
CA SER A 200 15.78 1.10 -14.03
C SER A 200 15.23 0.35 -15.22
N ILE A 201 15.16 0.99 -16.40
CA ILE A 201 14.64 0.36 -17.62
C ILE A 201 15.70 -0.42 -18.41
N ARG A 202 16.99 -0.33 -18.06
CA ARG A 202 18.11 -0.86 -18.86
C ARG A 202 17.91 -2.29 -19.33
N THR A 203 17.46 -3.17 -18.44
CA THR A 203 17.27 -4.60 -18.72
C THR A 203 16.12 -4.83 -19.70
N GLU A 204 15.04 -4.09 -19.56
CA GLU A 204 13.85 -4.22 -20.40
C GLU A 204 14.05 -3.54 -21.76
N PHE A 205 14.74 -2.40 -21.79
CA PHE A 205 15.22 -1.77 -23.03
C PHE A 205 16.04 -2.77 -23.86
N VAL A 206 17.05 -3.43 -23.27
CA VAL A 206 17.87 -4.43 -23.97
C VAL A 206 17.06 -5.62 -24.47
N LYS A 207 15.99 -6.01 -23.79
CA LYS A 207 15.13 -7.14 -24.21
C LYS A 207 14.19 -6.76 -25.34
N GLN A 208 13.52 -5.62 -25.22
CA GLN A 208 12.37 -5.25 -26.03
C GLN A 208 12.71 -4.38 -27.24
N VAL A 209 13.81 -3.63 -27.19
CA VAL A 209 14.15 -2.71 -28.29
C VAL A 209 14.46 -3.47 -29.58
N SER A 210 13.80 -3.06 -30.66
CA SER A 210 13.98 -3.64 -31.98
C SER A 210 15.25 -3.09 -32.65
N ARG A 211 15.85 -3.89 -33.53
CA ARG A 211 17.10 -3.49 -34.23
C ARG A 211 16.96 -2.19 -35.05
N PRO A 212 15.85 -1.95 -35.77
CA PRO A 212 15.64 -0.67 -36.46
C PRO A 212 15.56 0.53 -35.51
N VAL A 213 14.91 0.38 -34.35
CA VAL A 213 14.84 1.45 -33.34
C VAL A 213 16.22 1.75 -32.75
N LEU A 214 17.07 0.73 -32.55
CA LEU A 214 18.46 0.94 -32.13
C LEU A 214 19.28 1.72 -33.14
N ASP A 215 19.12 1.44 -34.44
CA ASP A 215 19.86 2.12 -35.49
C ASP A 215 19.45 3.60 -35.57
N VAL A 216 18.14 3.88 -35.55
CA VAL A 216 17.62 5.25 -35.58
C VAL A 216 17.92 6.01 -34.28
N LEU A 217 17.89 5.33 -33.13
CA LEU A 217 18.28 5.94 -31.85
C LEU A 217 19.76 6.29 -31.85
N LEU A 218 20.63 5.43 -32.39
CA LEU A 218 22.07 5.69 -32.50
C LEU A 218 22.36 6.91 -33.38
N ASP A 219 21.67 7.02 -34.53
CA ASP A 219 21.76 8.18 -35.42
C ASP A 219 21.31 9.48 -34.71
N GLY A 220 20.21 9.43 -33.95
CA GLY A 220 19.72 10.55 -33.16
C GLY A 220 20.68 10.97 -32.04
N LEU A 221 21.33 10.00 -31.38
CA LEU A 221 22.33 10.30 -30.35
C LEU A 221 23.58 10.97 -30.93
N LEU A 222 23.98 10.64 -32.16
CA LEU A 222 25.06 11.35 -32.87
C LEU A 222 24.62 12.77 -33.24
N GLN A 223 23.41 12.93 -33.77
CA GLN A 223 22.87 14.23 -34.17
C GLN A 223 22.76 15.22 -33.00
N HIS A 224 22.39 14.73 -31.81
CA HIS A 224 22.31 15.53 -30.58
C HIS A 224 23.64 15.65 -29.81
N THR A 225 24.75 15.26 -30.47
CA THR A 225 26.14 15.28 -29.98
C THR A 225 26.32 14.56 -28.64
N VAL A 226 25.50 13.53 -28.38
CA VAL A 226 25.64 12.68 -27.20
C VAL A 226 26.81 11.73 -27.39
N ILE A 227 26.94 11.13 -28.58
CA ILE A 227 28.04 10.24 -28.95
C ILE A 227 28.89 10.86 -30.06
N ASN A 228 30.16 10.49 -30.16
CA ASN A 228 31.04 10.91 -31.24
C ASN A 228 31.04 9.90 -32.41
N GLN A 229 31.64 10.26 -33.55
CA GLN A 229 31.64 9.40 -34.74
C GLN A 229 32.36 8.06 -34.50
N GLU A 230 33.48 8.04 -33.75
CA GLU A 230 34.22 6.80 -33.44
C GLU A 230 33.42 5.83 -32.57
N GLU A 231 32.71 6.36 -31.57
CA GLU A 231 31.81 5.61 -30.68
C GLU A 231 30.64 5.02 -31.48
N MET A 232 30.07 5.80 -32.41
CA MET A 232 29.01 5.31 -33.29
C MET A 232 29.49 4.20 -34.22
N GLU A 233 30.64 4.36 -34.88
CA GLU A 233 31.18 3.30 -35.75
C GLU A 233 31.49 2.03 -34.96
N SER A 234 31.99 2.15 -33.72
CA SER A 234 32.26 1.02 -32.83
C SER A 234 30.98 0.22 -32.50
N VAL A 235 29.89 0.92 -32.18
CA VAL A 235 28.59 0.29 -31.86
C VAL A 235 27.90 -0.27 -33.10
N LYS A 236 28.12 0.32 -34.28
CA LYS A 236 27.52 -0.11 -35.55
C LYS A 236 28.02 -1.49 -36.01
N VAL A 237 29.26 -1.84 -35.65
CA VAL A 237 29.89 -3.13 -35.98
C VAL A 237 29.29 -4.30 -35.17
N ILE A 238 28.60 -4.02 -34.05
CA ILE A 238 28.01 -5.07 -33.20
C ILE A 238 26.83 -5.74 -33.93
N ALA A 239 26.97 -7.05 -34.20
CA ALA A 239 25.95 -7.83 -34.90
C ALA A 239 24.77 -8.19 -34.00
N GLU A 240 25.05 -8.57 -32.76
CA GLU A 240 24.07 -9.01 -31.75
C GLU A 240 23.21 -7.84 -31.25
N ARG A 241 21.89 -7.94 -31.42
CA ARG A 241 20.93 -6.88 -31.06
C ARG A 241 20.98 -6.54 -29.57
N THR A 242 21.06 -7.55 -28.70
CA THR A 242 21.09 -7.39 -27.23
C THR A 242 22.37 -6.71 -26.77
N GLU A 243 23.50 -7.09 -27.34
CA GLU A 243 24.80 -6.50 -27.05
C GLU A 243 24.85 -5.05 -27.53
N LYS A 244 24.36 -4.79 -28.75
CA LYS A 244 24.25 -3.43 -29.29
C LYS A 244 23.37 -2.52 -28.42
N ALA A 245 22.22 -3.02 -27.97
CA ALA A 245 21.33 -2.27 -27.08
C ALA A 245 22.00 -1.96 -25.73
N ARG A 246 22.76 -2.91 -25.18
CA ARG A 246 23.45 -2.75 -23.89
C ARG A 246 24.56 -1.71 -24.00
N ASP A 247 25.32 -1.73 -25.09
CA ASP A 247 26.39 -0.78 -25.30
C ASP A 247 25.88 0.65 -25.49
N ILE A 248 24.76 0.83 -26.20
CA ILE A 248 24.14 2.15 -26.39
C ILE A 248 23.71 2.75 -25.04
N ILE A 249 22.96 2.00 -24.23
CA ILE A 249 22.45 2.51 -22.95
C ILE A 249 23.57 2.72 -21.93
N ASP A 250 24.56 1.83 -21.87
CA ASP A 250 25.70 1.97 -20.96
C ASP A 250 26.59 3.15 -21.35
N MET A 251 26.74 3.41 -22.65
CA MET A 251 27.45 4.58 -23.15
C MET A 251 26.76 5.89 -22.76
N VAL A 252 25.44 5.97 -22.93
CA VAL A 252 24.66 7.16 -22.54
C VAL A 252 24.70 7.38 -21.03
N LEU A 253 24.58 6.31 -20.23
CA LEU A 253 24.71 6.38 -18.77
C LEU A 253 26.09 6.91 -18.33
N ARG A 254 27.17 6.50 -18.99
CA ARG A 254 28.54 7.00 -18.70
C ARG A 254 28.73 8.49 -18.99
N LYS A 255 27.91 9.08 -19.87
CA LYS A 255 27.99 10.50 -20.23
C LYS A 255 27.14 11.41 -19.35
N GLY A 256 26.35 10.84 -18.43
CA GLY A 256 25.65 11.59 -17.38
C GLY A 256 24.21 11.99 -17.71
N THR A 257 23.58 12.70 -16.78
CA THR A 257 22.13 12.96 -16.71
C THR A 257 21.56 13.69 -17.93
N GLU A 258 22.28 14.67 -18.48
CA GLU A 258 21.87 15.42 -19.68
C GLU A 258 21.76 14.52 -20.91
N SER A 259 22.71 13.60 -21.07
CA SER A 259 22.72 12.61 -22.14
C SER A 259 21.58 11.61 -21.97
N CYS A 260 21.30 11.22 -20.73
CA CYS A 260 20.20 10.32 -20.39
C CYS A 260 18.83 10.94 -20.71
N SER A 261 18.64 12.22 -20.39
CA SER A 261 17.41 12.96 -20.69
C SER A 261 17.15 13.05 -22.20
N LYS A 262 18.20 13.37 -22.98
CA LYS A 262 18.12 13.40 -24.45
C LYS A 262 17.75 12.04 -25.05
N MET A 263 18.35 10.95 -24.56
CA MET A 263 18.00 9.60 -25.01
C MET A 263 16.55 9.23 -24.67
N ILE A 264 16.07 9.60 -23.47
CA ILE A 264 14.68 9.38 -23.05
C ILE A 264 13.70 10.10 -23.99
N ASN A 265 13.97 11.35 -24.32
CA ASN A 265 13.12 12.14 -25.20
C ASN A 265 13.13 11.59 -26.64
N LEU A 266 14.32 11.24 -27.18
CA LEU A 266 14.45 10.61 -28.48
C LEU A 266 13.70 9.26 -28.55
N LEU A 267 13.82 8.43 -27.50
CA LEU A 267 13.11 7.16 -27.46
C LEU A 267 11.58 7.37 -27.40
N GLY A 268 11.13 8.42 -26.71
CA GLY A 268 9.73 8.86 -26.70
C GLY A 268 9.18 9.26 -28.06
N GLU A 269 10.00 9.89 -28.90
CA GLU A 269 9.62 10.26 -30.28
C GLU A 269 9.66 9.05 -31.23
N LEU A 270 10.67 8.19 -31.10
CA LEU A 270 10.91 7.08 -32.02
C LEU A 270 9.98 5.88 -31.79
N ASP A 271 9.70 5.56 -30.53
CA ASP A 271 8.83 4.44 -30.17
C ASP A 271 8.03 4.75 -28.91
N PRO A 272 6.93 5.53 -29.04
CA PRO A 272 6.04 5.87 -27.93
C PRO A 272 5.45 4.64 -27.25
N CYS A 273 5.23 3.55 -27.99
CA CYS A 273 4.72 2.28 -27.47
C CYS A 273 5.76 1.61 -26.56
N LEU A 274 7.02 1.60 -26.97
CA LEU A 274 8.13 1.11 -26.15
C LEU A 274 8.34 2.00 -24.91
N CYS A 275 8.22 3.33 -25.03
CA CYS A 275 8.28 4.22 -23.86
C CYS A 275 7.14 3.98 -22.87
N SER A 276 5.91 3.74 -23.35
CA SER A 276 4.78 3.37 -22.49
C SER A 276 4.98 1.99 -21.84
N LEU A 277 5.60 1.05 -22.56
CA LEU A 277 5.91 -0.28 -22.04
C LEU A 277 7.03 -0.24 -20.98
N LEU A 278 8.01 0.64 -21.19
CA LEU A 278 9.18 0.85 -20.32
C LEU A 278 8.92 1.89 -19.22
N GLN A 279 7.74 2.50 -19.16
CA GLN A 279 7.36 3.53 -18.18
C GLN A 279 8.31 4.74 -18.15
N ILE A 280 8.77 5.15 -19.33
CA ILE A 280 9.70 6.29 -19.47
C ILE A 280 8.89 7.58 -19.47
N ASN A 281 9.02 8.37 -18.41
CA ASN A 281 8.46 9.73 -18.38
C ASN A 281 9.38 10.66 -19.19
N SER A 282 8.91 11.15 -20.34
CA SER A 282 9.63 12.20 -21.09
C SER A 282 9.80 13.42 -20.19
N VAL A 283 11.06 13.82 -20.00
CA VAL A 283 11.37 15.04 -19.27
C VAL A 283 11.21 16.17 -20.30
N GLY A 284 10.05 16.82 -20.26
CA GLY A 284 9.77 17.97 -21.11
C GLY A 284 10.89 18.99 -20.99
N VAL A 285 11.58 19.25 -22.10
CA VAL A 285 12.58 20.33 -22.17
C VAL A 285 11.81 21.65 -22.18
N PRO A 286 12.09 22.62 -21.28
CA PRO A 286 11.62 23.97 -21.47
C PRO A 286 12.34 24.54 -22.69
N THR A 287 11.58 24.91 -23.72
CA THR A 287 12.03 25.68 -24.89
C THR A 287 12.70 26.98 -24.49
#